data_AF-A2FYR6-F1
#
_entry.id   AF-A2FYR6-F1
#
_cell.length_a   1.000
_cell.length_b   1.000
_cell.length_c   1.000
_cell.angle_alpha   90.00
_cell.angle_beta   90.00
_cell.angle_gamma   90.00
#
_symmetry.space_group_name_H-M   'P 1'
#
loop_
_entity.id
_entity.type
_entity.pdbx_description
1 polymer ?
#
loop_
_entity_poly.entity_id
_entity_poly.type
_entity_poly.pdbx_seq_one_letter_code
_entity_poly.pdbx_strand_id
1 'polypeptide(L)'
;MSSSEQTKNEVGCDFNDIKPIEIFEYPSQASKHIWNLNSNNILQTSSQIIEFIKSNKIPIQMTLYLIDIFSQIREKDIKLFTELYEKILNEFSCLIKPENEKLAMLLYYKCFNFENFESEMKEEKILNLYPTESPLYYIAWDKVDDLKSKFPNLDINEKINEITPLDCSIKYGSELCFNYLKNLGAKYTEYSEMYAVQGGNTNIFMEMIEDGKSFDNMINTALDYHNYEIANYLKSNFGQTPDSIAESMYFGNYDVASYLLSNGEDINKIYILFIFTFFIVLFNSLSFCIYHYFVKFSQY
;
A
#
# COMPACT_ATOMS: atom_id res chain seq x y z
N MET A 1 7.20 -29.64 39.96
CA MET A 1 6.67 -29.63 38.59
C MET A 1 6.99 -28.28 37.99
N SER A 2 8.18 -28.13 37.40
CA SER A 2 8.50 -26.97 36.57
C SER A 2 8.19 -27.34 35.13
N SER A 3 7.16 -26.74 34.55
CA SER A 3 6.92 -26.81 33.12
C SER A 3 8.07 -26.10 32.42
N SER A 4 8.95 -26.87 31.79
CA SER A 4 9.89 -26.36 30.81
C SER A 4 9.10 -25.88 29.61
N GLU A 5 8.80 -24.57 29.55
CA GLU A 5 8.49 -23.92 28.30
C GLU A 5 9.69 -24.14 27.37
N GLN A 6 9.52 -25.01 26.39
CA GLN A 6 10.42 -25.09 25.26
C GLN A 6 10.32 -23.73 24.57
N THR A 7 11.32 -22.88 24.78
CA THR A 7 11.63 -21.79 23.86
C THR A 7 11.82 -22.43 22.50
N LYS A 8 10.78 -22.37 21.66
CA LYS A 8 10.93 -22.67 20.23
C LYS A 8 12.04 -21.75 19.76
N ASN A 9 13.16 -22.34 19.36
CA ASN A 9 14.17 -21.60 18.62
C ASN A 9 13.50 -21.15 17.33
N GLU A 10 12.88 -19.97 17.36
CA GLU A 10 12.53 -19.22 16.16
C GLU A 10 13.86 -18.86 15.50
N VAL A 11 14.36 -19.80 14.70
CA VAL A 11 15.40 -19.52 13.72
C VAL A 11 14.86 -18.35 12.92
N GLY A 12 15.57 -17.21 12.99
CA GLY A 12 15.13 -15.92 12.45
C GLY A 12 14.66 -16.08 11.01
N CYS A 13 13.34 -16.16 10.84
CA CYS A 13 12.72 -16.26 9.53
C CYS A 13 12.70 -14.85 8.93
N ASP A 14 13.43 -14.67 7.84
CA ASP A 14 13.44 -13.46 7.01
C ASP A 14 12.11 -13.37 6.25
N PHE A 15 11.41 -12.24 6.34
CA PHE A 15 10.13 -12.03 5.66
C PHE A 15 10.23 -12.15 4.13
N ASN A 16 11.41 -11.91 3.53
CA ASN A 16 11.63 -12.05 2.10
C ASN A 16 11.64 -13.51 1.62
N ASP A 17 12.01 -14.45 2.49
CA ASP A 17 12.24 -15.85 2.15
C ASP A 17 11.06 -16.76 2.50
N ILE A 18 9.97 -16.18 3.02
CA ILE A 18 8.80 -16.95 3.41
C ILE A 18 8.15 -17.54 2.15
N LYS A 19 8.04 -18.87 2.12
CA LYS A 19 7.24 -19.57 1.12
C LYS A 19 5.77 -19.61 1.57
N PRO A 20 4.82 -19.15 0.74
CA PRO A 20 3.40 -19.26 1.07
C PRO A 20 2.94 -20.71 1.04
N ILE A 21 1.94 -21.04 1.86
CA ILE A 21 1.14 -22.26 1.74
C ILE A 21 0.43 -22.30 0.39
N GLU A 22 0.06 -23.49 -0.08
CA GLU A 22 -0.48 -23.73 -1.43
C GLU A 22 -1.65 -22.79 -1.79
N ILE A 23 -2.59 -22.55 -0.87
CA ILE A 23 -3.75 -21.68 -1.11
C ILE A 23 -3.36 -20.20 -1.34
N PHE A 24 -2.19 -19.78 -0.87
CA PHE A 24 -1.68 -18.42 -1.00
C PHE A 24 -0.57 -18.27 -2.05
N GLU A 25 -0.22 -19.34 -2.76
CA GLU A 25 0.84 -19.30 -3.76
C GLU A 25 0.56 -18.28 -4.87
N TYR A 26 -0.59 -18.39 -5.54
CA TYR A 26 -0.97 -17.46 -6.61
C TYR A 26 -1.37 -16.06 -6.11
N PRO A 27 -2.12 -15.92 -5.00
CA PRO A 27 -2.29 -14.65 -4.30
C PRO A 27 -0.98 -13.88 -4.03
N SER A 28 0.02 -14.57 -3.46
CA SER A 28 1.34 -14.00 -3.18
C SER A 28 2.05 -13.55 -4.45
N GLN A 29 2.08 -14.41 -5.48
CA GLN A 29 2.69 -14.06 -6.77
C GLN A 29 2.01 -12.85 -7.42
N ALA A 30 0.67 -12.82 -7.44
CA ALA A 30 -0.09 -11.69 -7.98
C ALA A 30 0.20 -10.39 -7.22
N SER A 31 0.15 -10.44 -5.89
CA SER A 31 0.50 -9.32 -5.02
C SER A 31 1.90 -8.79 -5.31
N LYS A 32 2.92 -9.66 -5.36
CA LYS A 32 4.30 -9.25 -5.69
C LYS A 32 4.43 -8.64 -7.08
N HIS A 33 3.73 -9.16 -8.08
CA HIS A 33 3.75 -8.59 -9.43
C HIS A 33 3.12 -7.20 -9.48
N ILE A 34 1.99 -6.99 -8.80
CA ILE A 34 1.30 -5.68 -8.74
C ILE A 34 2.12 -4.71 -7.88
N TRP A 35 2.66 -5.15 -6.74
CA TRP A 35 3.48 -4.32 -5.86
C TRP A 35 4.75 -3.85 -6.56
N ASN A 36 5.39 -4.68 -7.38
CA ASN A 36 6.60 -4.31 -8.13
C ASN A 36 6.31 -3.63 -9.47
N LEU A 37 5.08 -3.18 -9.72
CA LEU A 37 4.68 -2.52 -10.96
C LEU A 37 5.48 -1.23 -11.18
N ASN A 38 6.03 -1.09 -12.39
CA ASN A 38 6.72 0.09 -12.90
C ASN A 38 6.53 0.24 -14.42
N SER A 39 7.04 1.33 -14.99
CA SER A 39 6.91 1.61 -16.43
C SER A 39 7.53 0.54 -17.34
N ASN A 40 8.53 -0.19 -16.85
CA ASN A 40 9.28 -1.16 -17.65
C ASN A 40 8.60 -2.54 -17.69
N ASN A 41 7.83 -2.89 -16.66
CA ASN A 41 7.22 -4.21 -16.54
C ASN A 41 5.69 -4.23 -16.67
N ILE A 42 5.02 -3.09 -16.82
CA ILE A 42 3.55 -3.02 -16.84
C ILE A 42 2.89 -3.98 -17.83
N LEU A 43 3.44 -4.14 -19.04
CA LEU A 43 2.89 -5.06 -20.04
C LEU A 43 3.01 -6.52 -19.59
N GLN A 44 4.20 -6.92 -19.10
CA GLN A 44 4.45 -8.28 -18.61
C GLN A 44 3.56 -8.59 -17.40
N THR A 45 3.55 -7.69 -16.41
CA THR A 45 2.73 -7.81 -15.20
C THR A 45 1.25 -7.93 -15.58
N SER A 46 0.75 -7.09 -16.50
CA SER A 46 -0.64 -7.17 -16.97
C SER A 46 -0.96 -8.54 -17.56
N SER A 47 -0.11 -9.07 -18.44
CA SER A 47 -0.31 -10.38 -19.08
C SER A 47 -0.32 -11.52 -18.06
N GLN A 48 0.60 -11.52 -17.10
CA GLN A 48 0.68 -12.55 -16.05
C GLN A 48 -0.56 -12.54 -15.16
N ILE A 49 -0.99 -11.35 -14.73
CA ILE A 49 -2.20 -11.20 -13.90
C ILE A 49 -3.45 -11.64 -14.65
N ILE A 50 -3.59 -11.27 -15.93
CA ILE A 50 -4.69 -11.72 -16.78
C ILE A 50 -4.68 -13.25 -16.92
N GLU A 51 -3.51 -13.87 -17.08
CA GLU A 51 -3.39 -15.33 -17.14
C GLU A 51 -3.84 -16.00 -15.83
N PHE A 52 -3.45 -15.45 -14.67
CA PHE A 52 -3.90 -15.96 -13.38
C PHE A 52 -5.42 -15.90 -13.22
N ILE A 53 -6.06 -14.83 -13.68
CA ILE A 53 -7.52 -14.71 -13.65
C ILE A 53 -8.17 -15.69 -14.64
N LYS A 54 -7.70 -15.76 -15.90
CA LYS A 54 -8.24 -16.65 -16.94
C LYS A 54 -8.14 -18.13 -16.57
N SER A 55 -7.08 -18.51 -15.87
CA SER A 55 -6.87 -19.88 -15.38
C SER A 55 -7.56 -20.17 -14.05
N ASN A 56 -8.38 -19.24 -13.54
CA ASN A 56 -9.08 -19.33 -12.25
C ASN A 56 -8.15 -19.57 -11.04
N LYS A 57 -6.88 -19.14 -11.15
CA LYS A 57 -5.91 -19.22 -10.03
C LYS A 57 -6.18 -18.16 -8.98
N ILE A 58 -6.71 -17.01 -9.38
CA ILE A 58 -7.19 -15.93 -8.51
C ILE A 58 -8.49 -15.33 -9.07
N PRO A 59 -9.42 -14.84 -8.22
CA PRO A 59 -10.59 -14.09 -8.67
C PRO A 59 -10.19 -12.68 -9.17
N ILE A 60 -10.93 -12.15 -10.16
CA ILE A 60 -10.72 -10.78 -10.65
C ILE A 60 -10.89 -9.73 -9.54
N GLN A 61 -11.87 -9.91 -8.64
CA GLN A 61 -12.15 -8.97 -7.55
C GLN A 61 -10.95 -8.80 -6.63
N MET A 62 -10.24 -9.88 -6.36
CA MET A 62 -9.04 -9.86 -5.53
C MET A 62 -7.92 -9.04 -6.18
N THR A 63 -7.70 -9.22 -7.48
CA THR A 63 -6.72 -8.43 -8.23
C THR A 63 -7.06 -6.94 -8.21
N LEU A 64 -8.32 -6.58 -8.51
CA LEU A 64 -8.75 -5.18 -8.53
C LEU A 64 -8.63 -4.54 -7.13
N TYR A 65 -8.98 -5.30 -6.08
CA TYR A 65 -8.79 -4.89 -4.69
C TYR A 65 -7.31 -4.64 -4.35
N LEU A 66 -6.39 -5.52 -4.74
CA LEU A 66 -4.95 -5.31 -4.50
C LEU A 66 -4.42 -4.07 -5.23
N ILE A 67 -4.85 -3.84 -6.48
CA ILE A 67 -4.48 -2.62 -7.22
C ILE A 67 -5.00 -1.38 -6.50
N ASP A 68 -6.23 -1.43 -6.00
CA ASP A 68 -6.85 -0.34 -5.25
C ASP A 68 -6.05 -0.02 -3.97
N ILE A 69 -5.77 -1.01 -3.13
CA ILE A 69 -4.95 -0.84 -1.91
C ILE A 69 -3.55 -0.31 -2.24
N PHE A 70 -2.85 -0.91 -3.22
CA PHE A 70 -1.50 -0.47 -3.56
C PHE A 70 -1.46 0.92 -4.18
N SER A 71 -2.52 1.34 -4.88
CA SER A 71 -2.63 2.69 -5.40
C SER A 71 -2.79 3.75 -4.31
N GLN A 72 -3.31 3.38 -3.13
CA GLN A 72 -3.39 4.26 -1.96
C GLN A 72 -2.03 4.39 -1.25
N ILE A 73 -1.25 3.31 -1.25
CA ILE A 73 0.07 3.27 -0.59
C ILE A 73 1.14 3.95 -1.47
N ARG A 74 1.18 3.59 -2.75
CA ARG A 74 2.14 4.09 -3.76
C ARG A 74 1.51 5.21 -4.57
N GLU A 75 1.10 6.29 -3.90
CA GLU A 75 0.37 7.41 -4.53
C GLU A 75 1.12 8.04 -5.73
N LYS A 76 2.46 8.02 -5.72
CA LYS A 76 3.31 8.52 -6.85
C LYS A 76 3.08 7.75 -8.15
N ASP A 77 2.67 6.50 -8.04
CA ASP A 77 2.53 5.55 -9.14
C ASP A 77 1.05 5.37 -9.54
N ILE A 78 0.15 6.24 -9.07
CA ILE A 78 -1.29 6.16 -9.33
C ILE A 78 -1.62 6.01 -10.82
N LYS A 79 -0.84 6.64 -11.71
CA LYS A 79 -0.99 6.51 -13.16
C LYS A 79 -0.74 5.07 -13.66
N LEU A 80 0.30 4.40 -13.15
CA LEU A 80 0.62 3.02 -13.51
C LEU A 80 -0.48 2.06 -13.05
N PHE A 81 -1.01 2.28 -11.84
CA PHE A 81 -2.14 1.49 -11.33
C PHE A 81 -3.41 1.72 -12.14
N THR A 82 -3.70 2.95 -12.56
CA THR A 82 -4.82 3.23 -13.50
C THR A 82 -4.67 2.44 -14.79
N GLU A 83 -3.47 2.42 -15.39
CA GLU A 83 -3.23 1.69 -16.64
C GLU A 83 -3.38 0.16 -16.47
N LEU A 84 -2.91 -0.39 -15.36
CA LEU A 84 -3.10 -1.82 -15.04
C LEU A 84 -4.59 -2.15 -14.80
N TYR A 85 -5.29 -1.32 -14.02
CA TYR A 85 -6.71 -1.49 -13.70
C TYR A 85 -7.56 -1.44 -14.98
N GLU A 86 -7.33 -0.43 -15.84
CA GLU A 86 -7.98 -0.30 -17.16
C GLU A 86 -7.79 -1.55 -18.03
N LYS A 87 -6.57 -2.09 -18.13
CA LYS A 87 -6.30 -3.30 -18.91
C LYS A 87 -7.12 -4.49 -18.43
N ILE A 88 -7.26 -4.65 -17.12
CA ILE A 88 -8.06 -5.73 -16.52
C ILE A 88 -9.54 -5.51 -16.78
N LEU A 89 -10.07 -4.29 -16.57
CA LEU A 89 -11.47 -3.99 -16.85
C LEU A 89 -11.85 -4.27 -18.31
N ASN A 90 -10.99 -3.84 -19.25
CA ASN A 90 -11.20 -4.05 -20.68
C ASN A 90 -11.16 -5.54 -21.07
N GLU A 91 -10.17 -6.28 -20.57
CA GLU A 91 -10.01 -7.71 -20.87
C GLU A 91 -11.22 -8.53 -20.42
N PHE A 92 -11.77 -8.22 -19.24
CA PHE A 92 -12.87 -8.98 -18.66
C PHE A 92 -14.24 -8.33 -18.86
N SER A 93 -14.31 -7.20 -19.56
CA SER A 93 -15.55 -6.43 -19.82
C SER A 93 -16.38 -6.20 -18.55
N CYS A 94 -15.70 -5.84 -17.46
CA CYS A 94 -16.33 -5.60 -16.15
C CYS A 94 -16.24 -4.12 -15.75
N LEU A 95 -17.12 -3.71 -14.84
CA LEU A 95 -17.20 -2.33 -14.34
C LEU A 95 -17.26 -2.35 -12.82
N ILE A 96 -16.09 -2.48 -12.18
CA ILE A 96 -15.94 -2.48 -10.73
C ILE A 96 -15.22 -1.19 -10.35
N LYS A 97 -15.90 -0.33 -9.59
CA LYS A 97 -15.33 0.94 -9.12
C LYS A 97 -14.33 0.68 -7.99
N PRO A 98 -13.10 1.25 -8.04
CA PRO A 98 -12.18 1.20 -6.91
C PRO A 98 -12.61 2.15 -5.78
N GLU A 99 -12.19 1.86 -4.54
CA GLU A 99 -12.44 2.71 -3.37
C GLU A 99 -11.52 3.95 -3.36
N ASN A 100 -10.30 3.85 -3.90
CA ASN A 100 -9.41 5.00 -4.07
C ASN A 100 -10.02 6.00 -5.07
N GLU A 101 -10.47 7.14 -4.55
CA GLU A 101 -11.12 8.19 -5.34
C GLU A 101 -10.22 8.73 -6.47
N LYS A 102 -8.91 8.87 -6.24
CA LYS A 102 -7.96 9.32 -7.27
C LYS A 102 -7.89 8.31 -8.43
N LEU A 103 -7.84 7.02 -8.11
CA LEU A 103 -7.86 5.94 -9.10
C LEU A 103 -9.20 5.91 -9.87
N ALA A 104 -10.33 5.97 -9.16
CA ALA A 104 -11.66 6.02 -9.75
C ALA A 104 -11.83 7.20 -10.72
N MET A 105 -11.31 8.37 -10.34
CA MET A 105 -11.40 9.58 -11.14
C MET A 105 -10.53 9.53 -12.41
N LEU A 106 -9.33 8.95 -12.34
CA LEU A 106 -8.52 8.71 -13.54
C LEU A 106 -9.17 7.69 -14.49
N LEU A 107 -9.82 6.66 -13.95
CA LEU A 107 -10.61 5.72 -14.76
C LEU A 107 -11.83 6.40 -15.40
N TYR A 108 -12.49 7.31 -14.67
CA TYR A 108 -13.58 8.12 -15.22
C TYR A 108 -13.13 8.97 -16.40
N TYR A 109 -11.96 9.62 -16.31
CA TYR A 109 -11.37 10.36 -17.43
C TYR A 109 -11.00 9.47 -18.63
N LYS A 110 -10.85 8.16 -18.41
CA LYS A 110 -10.68 7.13 -19.44
C LYS A 110 -12.00 6.51 -19.91
N CYS A 111 -13.13 7.20 -19.69
CA CYS A 111 -14.48 6.81 -20.10
C CYS A 111 -15.10 5.62 -19.34
N PHE A 112 -14.58 5.26 -18.16
CA PHE A 112 -15.26 4.31 -17.27
C PHE A 112 -16.27 5.05 -16.38
N ASN A 113 -17.55 5.00 -16.75
CA ASN A 113 -18.62 5.66 -15.99
C ASN A 113 -19.10 4.78 -14.83
N PHE A 114 -18.90 5.22 -13.59
CA PHE A 114 -19.44 4.56 -12.40
C PHE A 114 -20.72 5.25 -11.95
N GLU A 115 -21.66 4.48 -11.40
CA GLU A 115 -22.95 5.02 -10.93
C GLU A 115 -22.73 6.06 -9.82
N ASN A 116 -23.42 7.21 -9.91
CA ASN A 116 -23.35 8.31 -8.94
C ASN A 116 -21.93 8.88 -8.72
N PHE A 117 -21.07 8.83 -9.74
CA PHE A 117 -19.72 9.37 -9.67
C PHE A 117 -19.57 10.59 -10.59
N GLU A 118 -19.36 11.76 -9.97
CA GLU A 118 -19.05 13.02 -10.67
C GLU A 118 -17.63 13.46 -10.31
N SER A 119 -16.91 14.00 -11.30
CA SER A 119 -15.50 14.41 -11.15
C SER A 119 -15.39 15.93 -10.95
N GLU A 120 -14.94 16.36 -9.78
CA GLU A 120 -14.70 17.79 -9.49
C GLU A 120 -13.23 18.21 -9.66
N MET A 121 -12.28 17.27 -9.65
CA MET A 121 -10.85 17.56 -9.63
C MET A 121 -10.20 17.35 -11.00
N LYS A 122 -9.46 18.36 -11.50
CA LYS A 122 -8.70 18.25 -12.75
C LYS A 122 -7.67 17.12 -12.70
N GLU A 123 -7.54 16.36 -13.78
CA GLU A 123 -6.59 15.24 -13.94
C GLU A 123 -5.16 15.56 -13.47
N GLU A 124 -4.63 16.74 -13.84
CA GLU A 124 -3.30 17.19 -13.42
C GLU A 124 -3.12 17.23 -11.89
N LYS A 125 -4.15 17.62 -11.14
CA LYS A 125 -4.09 17.63 -9.67
C LYS A 125 -4.12 16.23 -9.07
N ILE A 126 -4.67 15.25 -9.79
CA ILE A 126 -4.72 13.86 -9.35
C ILE A 126 -3.36 13.19 -9.53
N LEU A 127 -2.71 13.49 -10.66
CA LEU A 127 -1.41 12.93 -11.01
C LEU A 127 -0.27 13.49 -10.15
N ASN A 128 -0.46 14.65 -9.52
CA ASN A 128 0.53 15.26 -8.65
C ASN A 128 0.13 15.12 -7.18
N LEU A 129 1.06 14.65 -6.33
CA LEU A 129 0.84 14.56 -4.88
C LEU A 129 0.53 15.91 -4.22
N TYR A 130 1.20 16.95 -4.70
CA TYR A 130 1.08 18.33 -4.25
C TYR A 130 1.02 19.26 -5.46
N PRO A 131 0.46 20.48 -5.32
CA PRO A 131 0.55 21.50 -6.35
C PRO A 131 2.01 21.70 -6.80
N THR A 132 2.26 21.80 -8.11
CA THR A 132 3.63 21.93 -8.68
C THR A 132 4.37 23.19 -8.24
N GLU A 133 3.63 24.20 -7.77
CA GLU A 133 4.15 25.44 -7.21
C GLU A 133 4.38 25.39 -5.69
N SER A 134 4.15 24.24 -5.04
CA SER A 134 4.38 24.04 -3.60
C SER A 134 5.77 23.48 -3.34
N PRO A 135 6.47 23.89 -2.25
CA PRO A 135 7.73 23.26 -1.85
C PRO A 135 7.59 21.75 -1.61
N LEU A 136 6.43 21.28 -1.12
CA LEU A 136 6.19 19.85 -0.86
C LEU A 136 6.24 19.01 -2.14
N TYR A 137 5.89 19.58 -3.30
CA TYR A 137 6.04 18.88 -4.57
C TYR A 137 7.52 18.55 -4.84
N TYR A 138 8.41 19.53 -4.70
CA TYR A 138 9.84 19.32 -4.94
C TYR A 138 10.44 18.38 -3.91
N ILE A 139 10.00 18.47 -2.65
CA ILE A 139 10.44 17.56 -1.59
C ILE A 139 10.02 16.13 -1.91
N ALA A 140 8.73 15.87 -2.17
CA ALA A 140 8.23 14.52 -2.43
C ALA A 140 8.89 13.85 -3.65
N TRP A 141 9.33 14.63 -4.64
CA TRP A 141 10.04 14.14 -5.83
C TRP A 141 11.57 14.20 -5.70
N ASP A 142 12.10 14.46 -4.51
CA ASP A 142 13.52 14.58 -4.19
C ASP A 142 14.33 15.56 -5.06
N LYS A 143 13.68 16.66 -5.49
CA LYS A 143 14.26 17.70 -6.35
C LYS A 143 14.92 18.81 -5.54
N VAL A 144 15.99 18.47 -4.81
CA VAL A 144 16.62 19.37 -3.82
C VAL A 144 17.14 20.69 -4.43
N ASP A 145 17.68 20.66 -5.65
CA ASP A 145 18.23 21.87 -6.29
C ASP A 145 17.14 22.85 -6.74
N ASP A 146 16.05 22.32 -7.28
CA ASP A 146 14.86 23.13 -7.61
C ASP A 146 14.23 23.72 -6.35
N LEU A 147 14.14 22.94 -5.27
CA LEU A 147 13.64 23.40 -3.97
C LEU A 147 14.45 24.59 -3.46
N LYS A 148 15.79 24.49 -3.44
CA LYS A 148 16.70 25.56 -3.03
C LYS A 148 16.54 26.81 -3.89
N SER A 149 16.45 26.64 -5.20
CA SER A 149 16.36 27.76 -6.14
C SER A 149 15.01 28.49 -6.04
N LYS A 150 13.90 27.77 -5.89
CA LYS A 150 12.55 28.34 -5.91
C LYS A 150 12.08 28.83 -4.54
N PHE A 151 12.56 28.22 -3.46
CA PHE A 151 12.13 28.53 -2.09
C PHE A 151 13.34 28.81 -1.17
N PRO A 152 14.16 29.83 -1.46
CA PRO A 152 15.36 30.13 -0.67
C PRO A 152 15.07 30.54 0.79
N ASN A 153 13.84 30.99 1.07
CA ASN A 153 13.39 31.42 2.39
C ASN A 153 12.30 30.47 2.96
N LEU A 154 12.33 29.19 2.58
CA LEU A 154 11.39 28.19 3.12
C LEU A 154 11.50 28.12 4.65
N ASP A 155 10.38 28.30 5.35
CA ASP A 155 10.31 27.94 6.76
C ASP A 155 10.29 26.40 6.87
N ILE A 156 11.39 25.85 7.38
CA ILE A 156 11.61 24.39 7.44
C ILE A 156 10.80 23.70 8.55
N ASN A 157 10.24 24.45 9.50
CA ASN A 157 9.48 23.90 10.62
C ASN A 157 7.98 24.21 10.53
N GLU A 158 7.57 25.13 9.65
CA GLU A 158 6.15 25.41 9.41
C GLU A 158 5.49 24.24 8.69
N LYS A 159 4.29 23.85 9.16
CA LYS A 159 3.48 22.83 8.49
C LYS A 159 2.83 23.42 7.24
N ILE A 160 3.00 22.74 6.12
CA ILE A 160 2.35 23.04 4.85
C ILE A 160 1.38 21.89 4.59
N ASN A 161 0.08 22.15 4.46
CA ASN A 161 -0.91 21.08 4.30
C ASN A 161 -0.76 19.97 5.37
N GLU A 162 -0.66 20.40 6.64
CA GLU A 162 -0.58 19.55 7.85
C GLU A 162 0.72 18.75 8.04
N ILE A 163 1.67 18.81 7.10
CA ILE A 163 2.96 18.11 7.18
C ILE A 163 4.14 19.10 7.16
N THR A 164 5.19 18.82 7.93
CA THR A 164 6.43 19.63 7.86
C THR A 164 7.23 19.27 6.60
N PRO A 165 8.08 20.17 6.08
CA PRO A 165 9.01 19.84 5.00
C PRO A 165 9.85 18.59 5.29
N LEU A 166 10.37 18.45 6.52
CA LEU A 166 11.18 17.30 6.90
C LEU A 166 10.34 16.01 6.90
N ASP A 167 9.16 16.01 7.52
CA ASP A 167 8.27 14.83 7.52
C ASP A 167 7.85 14.43 6.10
N CYS A 168 7.66 15.40 5.20
CA CYS A 168 7.39 15.12 3.79
C CYS A 168 8.57 14.37 3.14
N SER A 169 9.80 14.81 3.39
CA SER A 169 10.98 14.12 2.86
C SER A 169 11.13 12.70 3.41
N ILE A 170 10.81 12.51 4.69
CA ILE A 170 10.83 11.20 5.36
C ILE A 170 9.76 10.28 4.76
N LYS A 171 8.50 10.73 4.71
CA LYS A 171 7.35 9.95 4.21
C LYS A 171 7.57 9.42 2.80
N TYR A 172 8.22 10.20 1.95
CA TYR A 172 8.40 9.86 0.54
C TYR A 172 9.79 9.34 0.18
N GLY A 173 10.63 9.07 1.18
CA GLY A 173 11.97 8.51 1.00
C GLY A 173 12.93 9.43 0.24
N SER A 174 12.72 10.75 0.32
CA SER A 174 13.43 11.78 -0.44
C SER A 174 14.72 12.18 0.27
N GLU A 175 15.75 11.34 0.11
CA GLU A 175 17.01 11.37 0.85
C GLU A 175 17.78 12.69 0.67
N LEU A 176 17.83 13.25 -0.54
CA LEU A 176 18.56 14.50 -0.79
C LEU A 176 17.88 15.69 -0.09
N CYS A 177 16.55 15.76 -0.17
CA CYS A 177 15.76 16.77 0.52
C CYS A 177 15.82 16.59 2.03
N PHE A 178 15.76 15.35 2.53
CA PHE A 178 15.90 15.03 3.95
C PHE A 178 17.22 15.56 4.51
N ASN A 179 18.34 15.20 3.88
CA ASN A 179 19.68 15.64 4.25
C ASN A 179 19.80 17.16 4.24
N TYR A 180 19.25 17.82 3.22
CA TYR A 180 19.25 19.28 3.13
C TYR A 180 18.47 19.93 4.27
N LEU A 181 17.24 19.49 4.52
CA LEU A 181 16.36 20.06 5.54
C LEU A 181 16.90 19.82 6.96
N LYS A 182 17.42 18.62 7.24
CA LYS A 182 18.08 18.29 8.51
C LYS A 182 19.30 19.18 8.76
N ASN A 183 20.14 19.41 7.75
CA ASN A 183 21.30 20.32 7.85
C ASN A 183 20.92 21.79 8.11
N LEU A 184 19.72 22.21 7.73
CA LEU A 184 19.18 23.53 8.08
C LEU A 184 18.63 23.59 9.51
N GLY A 185 18.62 22.47 10.25
CA GLY A 185 18.13 22.39 11.62
C GLY A 185 16.63 22.09 11.74
N ALA A 186 16.02 21.49 10.70
CA ALA A 186 14.65 21.00 10.79
C ALA A 186 14.53 19.91 11.87
N LYS A 187 13.39 19.86 12.56
CA LYS A 187 13.17 18.93 13.68
C LYS A 187 12.18 17.84 13.30
N TYR A 188 12.43 16.64 13.80
CA TYR A 188 11.44 15.57 13.80
C TYR A 188 10.19 15.98 14.57
N THR A 189 9.04 15.48 14.12
CA THR A 189 7.76 15.56 14.83
C THR A 189 7.44 14.23 15.51
N GLU A 190 6.24 14.11 16.05
CA GLU A 190 5.71 12.85 16.61
C GLU A 190 5.30 11.82 15.54
N TYR A 191 5.24 12.21 14.26
CA TYR A 191 4.87 11.33 13.15
C TYR A 191 6.07 10.85 12.32
N SER A 192 7.26 11.42 12.55
CA SER A 192 8.43 11.16 11.72
C SER A 192 8.80 9.67 11.69
N GLU A 193 8.72 8.97 12.83
CA GLU A 193 9.06 7.56 12.95
C GLU A 193 8.13 6.69 12.09
N MET A 194 6.82 6.94 12.17
CA MET A 194 5.83 6.27 11.32
C MET A 194 6.12 6.55 9.85
N TYR A 195 6.39 7.81 9.49
CA TYR A 195 6.69 8.18 8.11
C TYR A 195 7.96 7.53 7.57
N ALA A 196 8.99 7.32 8.39
CA ALA A 196 10.22 6.67 7.94
C ALA A 196 9.98 5.19 7.62
N VAL A 197 9.15 4.53 8.44
CA VAL A 197 8.74 3.15 8.22
C VAL A 197 7.87 3.02 6.97
N GLN A 198 6.95 3.97 6.73
CA GLN A 198 6.12 4.00 5.52
C GLN A 198 6.95 4.29 4.26
N GLY A 199 7.87 5.26 4.33
CA GLY A 199 8.67 5.72 3.20
C GLY A 199 9.67 4.70 2.70
N GLY A 200 10.06 3.73 3.54
CA GLY A 200 10.86 2.57 3.13
C GLY A 200 12.31 2.88 2.76
N ASN A 201 12.75 4.14 2.86
CA ASN A 201 14.15 4.51 2.63
C ASN A 201 14.98 4.11 3.85
N THR A 202 15.78 3.06 3.70
CA THR A 202 16.57 2.48 4.79
C THR A 202 17.67 3.40 5.29
N ASN A 203 18.22 4.30 4.45
CA ASN A 203 19.20 5.30 4.89
C ASN A 203 18.57 6.29 5.87
N ILE A 204 17.41 6.86 5.52
CA ILE A 204 16.66 7.78 6.40
C ILE A 204 16.27 7.06 7.71
N PHE A 205 15.75 5.84 7.61
CA PHE A 205 15.36 5.04 8.76
C PHE A 205 16.54 4.80 9.73
N MET A 206 17.68 4.36 9.21
CA MET A 206 18.87 4.11 10.02
C MET A 206 19.45 5.39 10.64
N GLU A 207 19.46 6.49 9.89
CA GLU A 207 19.92 7.78 10.43
C GLU A 207 19.01 8.28 11.57
N MET A 208 17.70 8.04 11.50
CA MET A 208 16.79 8.36 12.60
C MET A 208 17.04 7.51 13.85
N ILE A 209 17.46 6.24 13.69
CA ILE A 209 17.88 5.40 14.82
C ILE A 209 19.15 5.97 15.46
N GLU A 210 20.14 6.37 14.66
CA GLU A 210 21.39 6.98 15.14
C GLU A 210 21.15 8.29 15.90
N ASP A 211 20.16 9.07 15.46
CA ASP A 211 19.67 10.27 16.15
C ASP A 211 18.89 9.97 17.44
N GLY A 212 18.70 8.69 17.79
CA GLY A 212 18.06 8.25 19.03
C GLY A 212 16.54 8.16 18.98
N LYS A 213 15.92 8.06 17.79
CA LYS A 213 14.48 7.80 17.67
C LYS A 213 14.15 6.33 17.96
N SER A 214 12.99 6.10 18.58
CA SER A 214 12.45 4.78 18.90
C SER A 214 11.39 4.36 17.89
N PHE A 215 11.44 3.12 17.42
CA PHE A 215 10.49 2.57 16.44
C PHE A 215 9.62 1.47 17.04
N ASP A 216 9.15 1.65 18.27
CA ASP A 216 8.34 0.66 18.98
C ASP A 216 6.99 0.42 18.28
N ASN A 217 6.58 -0.85 18.18
CA ASN A 217 5.31 -1.29 17.58
C ASN A 217 5.11 -0.87 16.11
N MET A 218 6.17 -0.85 15.30
CA MET A 218 6.13 -0.43 13.90
C MET A 218 6.20 -1.58 12.88
N ILE A 219 6.32 -2.83 13.34
CA ILE A 219 6.50 -3.97 12.43
C ILE A 219 5.33 -4.19 11.48
N ASN A 220 4.07 -4.05 11.93
CA ASN A 220 2.90 -4.17 11.06
C ASN A 220 2.91 -3.04 10.02
N THR A 221 3.19 -1.80 10.40
CA THR A 221 3.33 -0.68 9.46
C THR A 221 4.40 -0.93 8.40
N ALA A 222 5.55 -1.51 8.79
CA ALA A 222 6.59 -1.87 7.83
C ALA A 222 6.09 -2.90 6.82
N LEU A 223 5.33 -3.89 7.28
CA LEU A 223 4.76 -4.94 6.43
C LEU A 223 3.64 -4.41 5.54
N ASP A 224 2.74 -3.57 6.04
CA ASP A 224 1.64 -2.97 5.27
C ASP A 224 2.17 -2.18 4.06
N TYR A 225 3.33 -1.56 4.22
CA TYR A 225 4.06 -0.82 3.18
C TYR A 225 5.09 -1.68 2.42
N HIS A 226 5.10 -3.00 2.63
CA HIS A 226 6.01 -3.99 2.01
C HIS A 226 7.50 -3.66 2.18
N ASN A 227 7.86 -2.95 3.24
CA ASN A 227 9.23 -2.60 3.59
C ASN A 227 9.88 -3.71 4.42
N TYR A 228 10.04 -4.89 3.80
CA TYR A 228 10.50 -6.11 4.48
C TYR A 228 11.88 -5.97 5.13
N GLU A 229 12.79 -5.17 4.55
CA GLU A 229 14.10 -4.89 5.15
C GLU A 229 13.97 -4.18 6.50
N ILE A 230 13.09 -3.17 6.57
CA ILE A 230 12.77 -2.49 7.83
C ILE A 230 12.06 -3.44 8.79
N ALA A 231 11.08 -4.23 8.32
CA ALA A 231 10.39 -5.21 9.17
C ALA A 231 11.35 -6.24 9.79
N ASN A 232 12.30 -6.75 9.00
CA ASN A 232 13.35 -7.65 9.47
C ASN A 232 14.28 -6.98 10.49
N TYR A 233 14.64 -5.72 10.26
CA TYR A 233 15.42 -4.94 11.22
C TYR A 233 14.67 -4.80 12.54
N LEU A 234 13.38 -4.43 12.50
CA LEU A 234 12.54 -4.26 13.68
C LEU A 234 12.40 -5.56 14.47
N LYS A 235 12.20 -6.68 13.77
CA LYS A 235 12.17 -8.02 14.37
C LYS A 235 13.49 -8.37 15.06
N SER A 236 14.61 -8.18 14.37
CA SER A 236 15.92 -8.67 14.84
C SER A 236 16.51 -7.80 15.95
N ASN A 237 16.29 -6.49 15.92
CA ASN A 237 16.91 -5.54 16.85
C ASN A 237 15.96 -5.10 17.98
N PHE A 238 14.65 -5.08 17.74
CA PHE A 238 13.65 -4.68 18.74
C PHE A 238 12.74 -5.83 19.19
N GLY A 239 12.92 -7.05 18.66
CA GLY A 239 12.12 -8.21 19.05
C GLY A 239 10.64 -8.11 18.67
N GLN A 240 10.30 -7.25 17.71
CA GLN A 240 8.92 -7.05 17.28
C GLN A 240 8.45 -8.23 16.41
N THR A 241 7.19 -8.60 16.54
CA THR A 241 6.57 -9.69 15.78
C THR A 241 5.24 -9.23 15.21
N PRO A 242 4.93 -9.51 13.93
CA PRO A 242 3.59 -9.25 13.43
C PRO A 242 2.58 -10.19 14.08
N ASP A 243 1.35 -9.73 14.26
CA ASP A 243 0.33 -10.43 15.04
C ASP A 243 -1.02 -10.54 14.31
N SER A 244 -1.07 -10.14 13.04
CA SER A 244 -2.32 -9.95 12.30
C SER A 244 -2.31 -10.64 10.92
N ILE A 245 -2.96 -11.80 10.85
CA ILE A 245 -3.18 -12.52 9.58
C ILE A 245 -4.09 -11.69 8.65
N ALA A 246 -5.15 -11.10 9.18
CA ALA A 246 -6.14 -10.37 8.40
C ALA A 246 -5.57 -9.09 7.79
N GLU A 247 -4.79 -8.32 8.55
CA GLU A 247 -4.10 -7.12 8.05
C GLU A 247 -3.04 -7.50 7.00
N SER A 248 -2.28 -8.57 7.25
CA SER A 248 -1.35 -9.10 6.24
C SER A 248 -2.08 -9.42 4.93
N MET A 249 -3.25 -10.06 4.98
CA MET A 249 -4.04 -10.35 3.78
C MET A 249 -4.64 -9.10 3.13
N TYR A 250 -5.09 -8.12 3.93
CA TYR A 250 -5.65 -6.84 3.47
C TYR A 250 -4.61 -6.07 2.65
N PHE A 251 -3.37 -6.02 3.14
CA PHE A 251 -2.26 -5.38 2.44
C PHE A 251 -1.51 -6.30 1.47
N GLY A 252 -2.03 -7.49 1.16
CA GLY A 252 -1.45 -8.39 0.16
C GLY A 252 -0.14 -9.09 0.57
N ASN A 253 0.22 -9.08 1.85
CA ASN A 253 1.34 -9.82 2.45
C ASN A 253 0.99 -11.29 2.69
N TYR A 254 0.64 -12.02 1.63
CA TYR A 254 0.19 -13.42 1.73
C TYR A 254 1.25 -14.39 2.26
N ASP A 255 2.54 -14.08 2.08
CA ASP A 255 3.62 -14.87 2.67
C ASP A 255 3.66 -14.73 4.19
N VAL A 256 3.55 -13.49 4.69
CA VAL A 256 3.47 -13.22 6.13
C VAL A 256 2.22 -13.87 6.73
N ALA A 257 1.06 -13.72 6.07
CA ALA A 257 -0.18 -14.38 6.49
C ALA A 257 -0.01 -15.91 6.56
N SER A 258 0.65 -16.51 5.56
CA SER A 258 0.99 -17.93 5.55
C SER A 258 1.89 -18.35 6.73
N TYR A 259 2.92 -17.55 7.03
CA TYR A 259 3.82 -17.78 8.16
C TYR A 259 3.07 -17.72 9.49
N LEU A 260 2.24 -16.70 9.70
CA LEU A 260 1.44 -16.54 10.92
C LEU A 260 0.47 -17.72 11.12
N LEU A 261 -0.25 -18.10 10.05
CA LEU A 261 -1.14 -19.27 10.08
C LEU A 261 -0.39 -20.57 10.42
N SER A 262 0.80 -20.76 9.85
CA SER A 262 1.61 -21.96 10.07
C SER A 262 2.17 -22.05 11.50
N ASN A 263 2.30 -20.91 12.19
CA ASN A 263 2.74 -20.84 13.59
C ASN A 263 1.58 -20.88 14.60
N GLY A 264 0.34 -21.02 14.12
CA GLY A 264 -0.84 -21.17 14.98
C GLY A 264 -1.39 -19.84 15.52
N GLU A 265 -1.07 -18.71 14.87
CA GLU A 265 -1.73 -17.45 15.19
C GLU A 265 -3.24 -17.55 14.96
N ASP A 266 -4.00 -16.94 15.87
CA ASP A 266 -5.45 -17.02 15.84
C ASP A 266 -6.00 -16.14 14.71
N ILE A 267 -6.45 -16.78 13.63
CA ILE A 267 -7.18 -16.14 12.53
C ILE A 267 -8.39 -15.35 13.05
N ASN A 268 -8.92 -15.71 14.23
CA ASN A 268 -10.11 -15.09 14.78
C ASN A 268 -9.85 -13.80 15.58
N LYS A 269 -8.60 -13.44 15.91
CA LYS A 269 -8.31 -12.17 16.61
C LYS A 269 -8.84 -10.94 15.86
N ILE A 270 -9.02 -11.04 14.54
CA ILE A 270 -9.60 -10.00 13.66
C ILE A 270 -10.78 -10.56 12.83
N TYR A 271 -11.33 -11.73 13.20
CA TYR A 271 -12.45 -12.35 12.47
C TYR A 271 -13.62 -11.40 12.30
N ILE A 272 -13.90 -10.55 13.31
CA ILE A 272 -15.08 -9.68 13.31
C ILE A 272 -15.00 -8.65 12.17
N LEU A 273 -13.82 -8.07 11.89
CA LEU A 273 -13.68 -7.05 10.86
C LEU A 273 -13.68 -7.67 9.45
N PHE A 274 -12.97 -8.78 9.26
CA PHE A 274 -12.90 -9.47 7.97
C PHE A 274 -14.24 -10.11 7.58
N ILE A 275 -14.95 -10.70 8.55
CA ILE A 275 -16.34 -11.15 8.35
C ILE A 275 -17.25 -9.98 8.00
N PHE A 276 -17.05 -8.81 8.60
CA PHE A 276 -17.86 -7.63 8.28
C PHE A 276 -17.65 -7.20 6.82
N THR A 277 -16.39 -7.10 6.37
CA THR A 277 -16.07 -6.74 4.98
C THR A 277 -16.53 -7.82 4.00
N PHE A 278 -16.30 -9.10 4.32
CA PHE A 278 -16.75 -10.21 3.51
C PHE A 278 -18.28 -10.28 3.41
N PHE A 279 -19.01 -10.07 4.52
CA PHE A 279 -20.47 -9.96 4.48
C PHE A 279 -20.93 -8.75 3.68
N ILE A 280 -20.31 -7.57 3.82
CA ILE A 280 -20.68 -6.38 3.04
C ILE A 280 -20.52 -6.66 1.54
N VAL A 281 -19.40 -7.24 1.12
CA VAL A 281 -19.13 -7.59 -0.28
C VAL A 281 -20.11 -8.66 -0.78
N LEU A 282 -20.37 -9.70 0.02
CA LEU A 282 -21.32 -10.76 -0.33
C LEU A 282 -22.76 -10.20 -0.44
N PHE A 283 -23.18 -9.34 0.48
CA PHE A 283 -24.52 -8.73 0.49
C PHE A 283 -24.72 -7.81 -0.70
N ASN A 284 -23.71 -7.02 -1.06
CA ASN A 284 -23.76 -6.16 -2.25
C ASN A 284 -23.82 -7.00 -3.54
N SER A 285 -23.10 -8.11 -3.62
CA SER A 285 -23.17 -9.03 -4.77
C SER A 285 -24.52 -9.75 -4.89
N LEU A 286 -25.11 -10.20 -3.78
CA LEU A 286 -26.42 -10.85 -3.74
C LEU A 286 -27.55 -9.88 -4.08
N SER A 287 -27.48 -8.65 -3.57
CA SER A 287 -28.43 -7.59 -3.90
C SER A 287 -28.42 -7.26 -5.39
N PHE A 288 -27.23 -7.20 -6.00
CA PHE A 288 -27.09 -6.97 -7.45
C PHE A 288 -27.69 -8.11 -8.28
N CYS A 289 -27.44 -9.37 -7.90
CA CYS A 289 -28.06 -10.52 -8.55
C CYS A 289 -29.60 -10.51 -8.41
N ILE A 290 -30.13 -10.24 -7.22
CA ILE A 290 -31.58 -10.21 -6.98
C ILE A 290 -32.24 -9.07 -7.77
N TYR A 291 -31.64 -7.88 -7.77
CA TYR A 291 -32.14 -6.72 -8.53
C TYR A 291 -32.14 -6.99 -10.04
N HIS A 292 -31.06 -7.59 -10.57
CA HIS A 292 -30.97 -7.95 -11.99
C HIS A 292 -32.02 -9.02 -12.38
N TYR A 293 -32.37 -9.95 -11.50
CA TYR A 293 -33.45 -10.90 -11.74
C TYR A 293 -34.84 -10.24 -11.71
N PHE A 294 -35.08 -9.29 -10.79
CA PHE A 294 -36.36 -8.56 -10.71
C PHE A 294 -36.61 -7.65 -11.92
N VAL A 295 -35.59 -6.92 -12.40
CA VAL A 295 -35.72 -6.06 -13.59
C VAL A 295 -36.03 -6.88 -14.84
N LYS A 296 -35.38 -8.04 -15.01
CA LYS A 296 -35.69 -8.98 -16.11
C LYS A 296 -37.11 -9.54 -16.03
N PHE A 297 -37.64 -9.74 -14.83
CA PHE A 297 -39.01 -10.24 -14.65
C PHE A 297 -40.08 -9.19 -14.94
N SER A 298 -39.78 -7.90 -14.73
CA SER A 298 -40.71 -6.78 -15.01
C SER A 298 -40.82 -6.38 -16.50
N GLN A 299 -40.01 -6.97 -17.37
CA GLN A 299 -39.98 -6.68 -18.82
C GLN A 299 -40.73 -7.74 -19.66
N TYR A 300 -41.41 -8.69 -19.00
CA TYR A 300 -42.33 -9.66 -19.61
C TYR A 300 -43.74 -9.47 -19.04
#